data_AF-A0A7R9MLP6-F1
#
_entry.id   AF-A0A7R9MLP6-F1
#
_cell.length_a   1.000
_cell.length_b   1.000
_cell.length_c   1.000
_cell.angle_alpha   90.00
_cell.angle_beta   90.00
_cell.angle_gamma   90.00
#
_symmetry.space_group_name_H-M   'P 1'
#
loop_
_entity.id
_entity.type
_entity.pdbx_description
1 polymer ?
#
loop_
_entity_poly.entity_id
_entity_poly.type
_entity_poly.pdbx_seq_one_letter_code
_entity_poly.pdbx_strand_id
1 'polypeptide(L)'
;MFWLYGGGLNGGTIFNTMSNGSYLAAHDVVYVSANYRLGKLGFLYGGNGSTAPGNVGLYDQVMALKWIRENIHSFGGDKDQITVFGESAGSRSISALIVSPETKGLFRRVIMESGANLHYKGRQQHTTAEALIESQTIAKALNCSEDYESNEMLDCLRKRDPKDFSKFQQQFTFPLEGTDFLPISIQQAFQEAKYNK
;
A
#
# COMPACT_ATOMS: atom_id res chain seq x y z
N MET A 1 8.23 -15.97 6.00
CA MET A 1 7.98 -15.32 4.70
C MET A 1 6.61 -14.64 4.74
N PHE A 2 6.53 -13.37 4.37
CA PHE A 2 5.31 -12.57 4.43
C PHE A 2 4.81 -12.22 3.01
N TRP A 3 3.63 -12.73 2.66
CA TRP A 3 3.01 -12.59 1.35
C TRP A 3 2.11 -11.36 1.24
N LEU A 4 2.33 -10.58 0.19
CA LEU A 4 1.47 -9.48 -0.25
C LEU A 4 0.83 -9.85 -1.59
N TYR A 5 -0.49 -10.00 -1.61
CA TYR A 5 -1.22 -10.38 -2.81
C TYR A 5 -1.24 -9.27 -3.88
N GLY A 6 -1.60 -9.64 -5.12
CA GLY A 6 -1.74 -8.73 -6.26
C GLY A 6 -3.09 -8.01 -6.32
N GLY A 7 -3.62 -7.78 -7.53
CA GLY A 7 -4.97 -7.19 -7.70
C GLY A 7 -5.00 -5.67 -7.89
N GLY A 8 -3.91 -5.09 -8.39
CA GLY A 8 -3.89 -3.68 -8.82
C GLY A 8 -4.10 -2.65 -7.71
N LEU A 9 -3.94 -3.04 -6.44
CA LEU A 9 -4.30 -2.25 -5.26
C LEU A 9 -5.80 -1.85 -5.22
N ASN A 10 -6.65 -2.46 -6.05
CA ASN A 10 -8.11 -2.22 -6.12
C ASN A 10 -8.94 -3.48 -5.80
N GLY A 11 -8.34 -4.66 -5.94
CA GLY A 11 -8.94 -5.95 -5.62
C GLY A 11 -7.93 -6.91 -5.00
N GLY A 12 -8.40 -8.09 -4.59
CA GLY A 12 -7.59 -9.14 -4.00
C GLY A 12 -7.92 -9.44 -2.54
N THR A 13 -7.47 -10.59 -2.08
CA THR A 13 -7.66 -11.05 -0.70
C THR A 13 -6.69 -12.20 -0.38
N ILE A 14 -6.39 -12.40 0.91
CA ILE A 14 -5.66 -13.57 1.40
C ILE A 14 -6.41 -14.89 1.24
N PHE A 15 -7.72 -14.86 0.95
CA PHE A 15 -8.52 -16.08 0.75
C PHE A 15 -8.40 -16.65 -0.68
N ASN A 16 -7.68 -15.97 -1.58
CA ASN A 16 -7.40 -16.49 -2.91
C ASN A 16 -6.47 -17.71 -2.85
N THR A 17 -6.63 -18.63 -3.81
CA THR A 17 -5.78 -19.83 -3.93
C THR A 17 -4.29 -19.50 -4.06
N MET A 18 -3.95 -18.38 -4.71
CA MET A 18 -2.55 -17.90 -4.82
C MET A 18 -1.93 -17.52 -3.47
N SER A 19 -2.74 -17.21 -2.46
CA SER A 19 -2.29 -16.90 -1.10
C SER A 19 -2.25 -18.14 -0.20
N ASN A 20 -2.52 -19.33 -0.74
CA ASN A 20 -2.38 -20.57 0.01
C ASN A 20 -0.90 -20.91 0.20
N GLY A 21 -0.39 -20.65 1.40
CA GLY A 21 0.99 -20.92 1.77
C GLY A 21 1.30 -22.35 2.19
N SER A 22 0.36 -23.31 2.11
CA SER A 22 0.55 -24.67 2.66
C SER A 22 1.74 -25.39 2.04
N TYR A 23 1.99 -25.21 0.74
CA TYR A 23 3.14 -25.80 0.07
C TYR A 23 4.46 -25.22 0.59
N LEU A 24 4.53 -23.89 0.77
CA LEU A 24 5.71 -23.25 1.34
C LEU A 24 5.91 -23.68 2.79
N ALA A 25 4.84 -23.70 3.60
CA ALA A 25 4.88 -24.10 5.01
C ALA A 25 5.20 -25.59 5.23
N ALA A 26 5.18 -26.43 4.19
CA ALA A 26 5.68 -27.80 4.26
C ALA A 26 7.21 -27.87 4.27
N HIS A 27 7.89 -26.78 3.95
CA HIS A 27 9.32 -26.58 4.18
C HIS A 27 9.55 -25.88 5.52
N ASP A 28 10.82 -25.71 5.92
CA ASP A 28 11.20 -25.09 7.20
C ASP A 28 11.06 -23.55 7.16
N VAL A 29 9.84 -23.07 6.94
CA VAL A 29 9.48 -21.65 6.88
C VAL A 29 8.13 -21.38 7.53
N VAL A 30 8.02 -20.27 8.26
CA VAL A 30 6.72 -19.74 8.69
C VAL A 30 6.15 -18.86 7.57
N TYR A 31 4.97 -19.22 7.06
CA TYR A 31 4.23 -18.42 6.07
C TYR A 31 3.22 -17.52 6.76
N VAL A 32 3.18 -16.24 6.37
CA VAL A 32 2.19 -15.26 6.85
C VAL A 32 1.61 -14.51 5.64
N SER A 33 0.31 -14.22 5.67
CA SER A 33 -0.34 -13.29 4.74
C SER A 33 -1.32 -12.39 5.53
N ALA A 34 -1.55 -11.17 5.05
CA ALA A 34 -2.45 -10.22 5.69
C ALA A 34 -3.24 -9.43 4.65
N ASN A 35 -4.49 -9.06 4.98
CA ASN A 35 -5.27 -8.14 4.17
C ASN A 35 -4.80 -6.70 4.38
N TYR A 36 -4.95 -5.89 3.34
CA TYR A 36 -4.76 -4.44 3.37
C TYR A 36 -5.90 -3.75 2.62
N ARG A 37 -6.21 -2.50 2.97
CA ARG A 37 -7.28 -1.73 2.31
C ARG A 37 -6.96 -1.47 0.85
N LEU A 38 -8.01 -1.44 0.03
CA LEU A 38 -7.95 -1.38 -1.43
C LEU A 38 -8.69 -0.16 -1.97
N GLY A 39 -8.35 0.24 -3.20
CA GLY A 39 -8.97 1.33 -3.94
C GLY A 39 -9.01 2.64 -3.17
N LYS A 40 -10.08 3.42 -3.32
CA LYS A 40 -10.20 4.72 -2.64
C LYS A 40 -10.29 4.61 -1.11
N LEU A 41 -10.69 3.45 -0.58
CA LEU A 41 -10.66 3.22 0.87
C LEU A 41 -9.23 3.01 1.41
N GLY A 42 -8.30 2.60 0.54
CA GLY A 42 -6.88 2.37 0.87
C GLY A 42 -5.93 3.47 0.39
N PHE A 43 -6.33 4.29 -0.58
CA PHE A 43 -5.38 5.12 -1.34
C PHE A 43 -5.89 6.53 -1.68
N LEU A 44 -7.01 6.98 -1.10
CA LEU A 44 -7.46 8.36 -1.24
C LEU A 44 -6.50 9.32 -0.52
N TYR A 45 -6.26 10.49 -1.14
CA TYR A 45 -5.35 11.52 -0.64
C TYR A 45 -6.12 12.82 -0.38
N GLY A 46 -6.19 13.23 0.88
CA GLY A 46 -6.91 14.41 1.33
C GLY A 46 -6.07 15.69 1.40
N GLY A 47 -4.82 15.67 0.90
CA GLY A 47 -3.89 16.79 1.01
C GLY A 47 -2.87 16.61 2.13
N ASN A 48 -1.87 17.49 2.12
CA ASN A 48 -0.74 17.41 3.06
C ASN A 48 -1.21 17.70 4.48
N GLY A 49 -0.74 16.90 5.46
CA GLY A 49 -1.18 17.01 6.86
C GLY A 49 -2.63 16.62 7.12
N SER A 50 -3.38 16.16 6.11
CA SER A 50 -4.74 15.70 6.29
C SER A 50 -4.80 14.33 7.00
N THR A 51 -5.98 14.00 7.51
CA THR A 51 -6.26 12.67 8.10
C THR A 51 -6.40 11.56 7.04
N ALA A 52 -6.19 11.87 5.77
CA ALA A 52 -6.12 10.93 4.65
C ALA A 52 -4.80 11.14 3.88
N PRO A 53 -3.66 10.70 4.43
CA PRO A 53 -2.33 11.03 3.89
C PRO A 53 -1.98 10.35 2.56
N GLY A 54 -2.92 9.62 1.96
CA GLY A 54 -2.64 8.67 0.89
C GLY A 54 -1.96 7.41 1.44
N ASN A 55 -1.87 6.37 0.60
CA ASN A 55 -1.15 5.14 0.91
C ASN A 55 -1.58 4.39 2.20
N VAL A 56 -2.77 4.62 2.74
CA VAL A 56 -3.21 3.96 4.00
C VAL A 56 -3.26 2.44 3.89
N GLY A 57 -3.46 1.89 2.68
CA GLY A 57 -3.30 0.46 2.40
C GLY A 57 -1.85 -0.03 2.54
N LEU A 58 -0.84 0.81 2.27
CA LEU A 58 0.56 0.47 2.54
C LEU A 58 0.87 0.57 4.03
N TYR A 59 0.28 1.53 4.75
CA TYR A 59 0.36 1.58 6.20
C TYR A 59 -0.24 0.33 6.88
N ASP A 60 -1.30 -0.26 6.31
CA ASP A 60 -1.84 -1.54 6.79
C ASP A 60 -0.79 -2.66 6.66
N GLN A 61 -0.04 -2.69 5.56
CA GLN A 61 1.05 -3.66 5.36
C GLN A 61 2.21 -3.44 6.33
N VAL A 62 2.54 -2.18 6.64
CA VAL A 62 3.52 -1.83 7.69
C VAL A 62 3.05 -2.30 9.06
N MET A 63 1.77 -2.12 9.38
CA MET A 63 1.20 -2.59 10.65
C MET A 63 1.25 -4.12 10.75
N ALA A 64 0.96 -4.84 9.66
CA ALA A 64 1.14 -6.29 9.60
C ALA A 64 2.61 -6.70 9.82
N LEU A 65 3.57 -5.99 9.22
CA LEU A 65 5.01 -6.23 9.46
C LEU A 65 5.42 -6.01 10.92
N LYS A 66 4.94 -4.92 11.55
CA LYS A 66 5.16 -4.64 12.97
C LYS A 66 4.60 -5.77 13.83
N TRP A 67 3.37 -6.20 13.57
CA TRP A 67 2.74 -7.33 14.25
C TRP A 67 3.55 -8.62 14.08
N ILE A 68 4.02 -8.93 12.86
CA ILE A 68 4.87 -10.10 12.61
C ILE A 68 6.13 -10.02 13.46
N ARG A 69 6.85 -8.90 13.46
CA ARG A 69 8.10 -8.78 14.25
C ARG A 69 7.88 -9.00 15.75
N GLU A 70 6.79 -8.47 16.28
CA GLU A 70 6.45 -8.56 17.69
C GLU A 70 6.02 -9.97 18.09
N ASN A 71 5.36 -10.71 17.19
CA ASN A 71 4.63 -11.93 17.56
C ASN A 71 5.16 -13.23 16.93
N ILE A 72 5.94 -13.17 15.84
CA ILE A 72 6.26 -14.36 15.04
C ILE A 72 7.07 -15.43 15.77
N HIS A 73 7.80 -15.04 16.83
CA HIS A 73 8.56 -15.95 17.68
C HIS A 73 7.67 -17.02 18.33
N SER A 74 6.43 -16.68 18.70
CA SER A 74 5.44 -17.61 19.26
C SER A 74 4.95 -18.65 18.25
N PHE A 75 5.21 -18.44 16.97
CA PHE A 75 4.86 -19.35 15.87
C PHE A 75 6.09 -20.07 15.30
N GLY A 76 7.24 -19.99 15.98
CA GLY A 76 8.49 -20.63 15.57
C GLY A 76 9.27 -19.86 14.50
N GLY A 77 8.90 -18.60 14.19
CA GLY A 77 9.61 -17.78 13.21
C GLY A 77 10.65 -16.87 13.83
N ASP A 78 11.64 -16.48 13.02
CA ASP A 78 12.67 -15.50 13.39
C ASP A 78 12.31 -14.11 12.85
N LYS A 79 12.11 -13.15 13.76
CA LYS A 79 11.78 -11.74 13.44
C LYS A 79 12.87 -11.03 12.64
N ASP A 80 14.12 -11.50 12.68
CA ASP A 80 15.26 -10.90 12.00
C ASP A 80 15.54 -11.57 10.63
N GLN A 81 14.76 -12.60 10.27
CA GLN A 81 14.82 -13.30 8.97
C GLN A 81 13.53 -13.13 8.14
N ILE A 82 12.78 -12.04 8.35
CA ILE A 82 11.57 -11.78 7.58
C ILE A 82 11.92 -11.50 6.11
N THR A 83 11.42 -12.34 5.21
CA THR A 83 11.39 -12.11 3.76
C THR A 83 9.99 -11.68 3.35
N VAL A 84 9.83 -10.48 2.77
CA VAL A 84 8.57 -10.01 2.18
C VAL A 84 8.54 -10.41 0.71
N PHE A 85 7.41 -10.92 0.23
CA PHE A 85 7.28 -11.30 -1.17
C PHE A 85 5.86 -11.08 -1.68
N GLY A 86 5.73 -10.86 -2.99
CA GLY A 86 4.46 -10.49 -3.57
C GLY A 86 4.51 -10.38 -5.08
N GLU A 87 3.32 -10.50 -5.68
CA GLU A 87 3.12 -10.49 -7.13
C GLU A 87 2.36 -9.24 -7.58
N SER A 88 2.70 -8.69 -8.75
CA SER A 88 2.04 -7.53 -9.39
C SER A 88 1.89 -6.32 -8.46
N ALA A 89 0.71 -6.09 -7.89
CA ALA A 89 0.47 -5.00 -6.95
C ALA A 89 1.12 -5.25 -5.58
N GLY A 90 1.28 -6.51 -5.17
CA GLY A 90 2.09 -6.89 -4.01
C GLY A 90 3.56 -6.54 -4.24
N SER A 91 4.10 -6.89 -5.40
CA SER A 91 5.47 -6.52 -5.80
C SER A 91 5.67 -4.99 -5.88
N ARG A 92 4.68 -4.26 -6.40
CA ARG A 92 4.66 -2.79 -6.37
C ARG A 92 4.61 -2.24 -4.95
N SER A 93 3.85 -2.87 -4.05
CA SER A 93 3.85 -2.48 -2.64
C SER A 93 5.24 -2.66 -2.04
N ILE A 94 5.91 -3.79 -2.32
CA ILE A 94 7.28 -4.04 -1.88
C ILE A 94 8.25 -2.96 -2.37
N SER A 95 8.12 -2.50 -3.62
CA SER A 95 8.94 -1.39 -4.13
C SER A 95 8.81 -0.13 -3.24
N ALA A 96 7.60 0.19 -2.78
CA ALA A 96 7.36 1.30 -1.87
C ALA A 96 7.89 1.01 -0.45
N LEU A 97 7.68 -0.21 0.06
CA LEU A 97 8.15 -0.63 1.38
C LEU A 97 9.69 -0.65 1.47
N ILE A 98 10.42 -0.86 0.37
CA ILE A 98 11.90 -0.79 0.37
C ILE A 98 12.38 0.64 0.61
N VAL A 99 11.65 1.63 0.09
CA VAL A 99 12.05 3.04 0.11
C VAL A 99 11.51 3.79 1.33
N SER A 100 10.34 3.40 1.81
CA SER A 100 9.65 4.11 2.90
C SER A 100 10.49 4.15 4.18
N PRO A 101 10.55 5.30 4.89
CA PRO A 101 11.17 5.35 6.21
C PRO A 101 10.41 4.51 7.24
N GLU A 102 9.10 4.30 7.05
CA GLU A 102 8.20 3.58 7.97
C GLU A 102 8.54 2.08 8.15
N THR A 103 9.31 1.54 7.22
CA THR A 103 9.65 0.11 7.14
C THR A 103 11.10 -0.19 7.50
N LYS A 104 11.87 0.82 7.92
CA LYS A 104 13.28 0.66 8.24
C LYS A 104 13.48 -0.41 9.31
N GLY A 105 14.26 -1.43 8.97
CA GLY A 105 14.56 -2.56 9.86
C GLY A 105 13.39 -3.52 10.09
N LEU A 106 12.30 -3.43 9.32
CA LEU A 106 11.15 -4.32 9.52
C LEU A 106 11.31 -5.70 8.86
N PHE A 107 12.07 -5.78 7.77
CA PHE A 107 12.33 -7.01 7.04
C PHE A 107 13.77 -7.04 6.50
N ARG A 108 14.22 -8.24 6.11
CA ARG A 108 15.62 -8.48 5.70
C ARG A 108 15.76 -8.75 4.21
N ARG A 109 14.76 -9.36 3.59
CA ARG A 109 14.80 -9.75 2.16
C ARG A 109 13.48 -9.44 1.48
N VAL A 110 13.56 -9.32 0.16
CA VAL A 110 12.41 -9.08 -0.70
C VAL A 110 12.44 -10.02 -1.89
N ILE A 111 11.26 -10.47 -2.34
CA ILE A 111 11.08 -11.13 -3.64
C ILE A 111 9.95 -10.40 -4.36
N MET A 112 10.24 -9.92 -5.57
CA MET A 112 9.38 -9.05 -6.34
C MET A 112 8.98 -9.73 -7.65
N GLU A 113 7.76 -10.25 -7.70
CA GLU A 113 7.27 -11.04 -8.83
C GLU A 113 6.40 -10.16 -9.76
N SER A 114 6.82 -9.98 -11.01
CA SER A 114 6.01 -9.35 -12.06
C SER A 114 5.46 -7.95 -11.72
N GLY A 115 6.18 -7.16 -10.93
CA GLY A 115 5.79 -5.77 -10.65
C GLY A 115 6.91 -4.90 -10.12
N ALA A 116 6.97 -3.66 -10.57
CA ALA A 116 7.87 -2.62 -10.06
C ALA A 116 7.21 -1.25 -10.26
N ASN A 117 7.51 -0.28 -9.39
CA ASN A 117 7.06 1.12 -9.55
C ASN A 117 8.04 1.96 -10.38
N LEU A 118 8.57 1.39 -11.46
CA LEU A 118 9.42 2.12 -12.39
C LEU A 118 8.54 2.92 -13.36
N HIS A 119 8.92 4.18 -13.62
CA HIS A 119 8.25 5.04 -14.59
C HIS A 119 8.17 4.32 -15.95
N TYR A 120 6.97 3.93 -16.36
CA TYR A 120 6.72 3.33 -17.66
C TYR A 120 5.93 4.33 -18.52
N LYS A 121 6.40 4.59 -19.75
CA LYS A 121 5.70 5.50 -20.68
C LYS A 121 4.24 5.06 -20.84
N GLY A 122 3.30 5.93 -20.49
CA GLY A 122 1.85 5.66 -20.54
C GLY A 122 1.21 5.22 -19.23
N ARG A 123 1.98 5.04 -18.13
CA ARG A 123 1.46 4.89 -16.77
C ARG A 123 2.08 5.97 -15.88
N GLN A 124 1.48 7.15 -15.89
CA GLN A 124 1.90 8.24 -15.01
C GLN A 124 1.42 7.94 -13.58
N GLN A 125 2.33 7.99 -12.62
CA GLN A 125 1.93 8.07 -11.22
C GLN A 125 1.31 9.45 -10.99
N HIS A 126 0.19 9.52 -10.27
CA HIS A 126 -0.41 10.82 -9.94
C HIS A 126 0.55 11.59 -9.04
N THR A 127 0.71 12.87 -9.33
CA THR A 127 1.26 13.83 -8.36
C THR A 127 0.29 13.99 -7.18
N THR A 128 0.77 14.49 -6.05
CA THR A 128 -0.10 14.82 -4.90
C THR A 128 -1.19 15.83 -5.26
N ALA A 129 -0.91 16.77 -6.18
CA ALA A 129 -1.90 17.71 -6.70
C ALA A 129 -3.02 16.99 -7.48
N GLU A 130 -2.67 16.09 -8.40
CA GLU A 130 -3.66 15.31 -9.18
C GLU A 130 -4.47 14.38 -8.27
N ALA A 131 -3.83 13.74 -7.29
CA ALA A 131 -4.51 12.87 -6.32
C ALA A 131 -5.49 13.64 -5.42
N LEU A 132 -5.17 14.89 -5.07
CA LEU A 132 -6.07 15.76 -4.32
C LEU A 132 -7.28 16.17 -5.18
N ILE A 133 -7.05 16.60 -6.43
CA ILE A 133 -8.12 16.96 -7.38
C ILE A 133 -9.07 15.77 -7.60
N GLU A 134 -8.53 14.56 -7.73
CA GLU A 134 -9.34 13.34 -7.84
C GLU A 134 -10.23 13.15 -6.59
N SER A 135 -9.66 13.34 -5.39
CA SER A 135 -10.41 13.20 -4.13
C SER A 135 -11.51 14.26 -3.99
N GLN A 136 -11.25 15.49 -4.42
CA GLN A 136 -12.24 16.58 -4.48
C GLN A 136 -13.37 16.26 -5.47
N THR A 137 -13.02 15.67 -6.62
CA THR A 137 -14.01 15.22 -7.63
C THR A 137 -14.92 14.13 -7.08
N ILE A 138 -14.35 13.16 -6.35
CA ILE A 138 -15.11 12.12 -5.64
C ILE A 138 -16.04 12.73 -4.61
N ALA A 139 -15.54 13.66 -3.77
CA ALA A 139 -16.33 14.35 -2.77
C ALA A 139 -17.52 15.07 -3.39
N LYS A 140 -17.30 15.82 -4.47
CA LYS A 140 -18.36 16.50 -5.21
C LYS A 140 -19.40 15.52 -5.77
N ALA A 141 -18.95 14.43 -6.40
CA ALA A 141 -19.84 13.41 -6.95
C ALA A 141 -20.60 12.60 -5.88
N LEU A 142 -20.20 12.71 -4.61
CA LEU A 142 -20.89 12.14 -3.46
C LEU A 142 -21.60 13.21 -2.62
N ASN A 143 -21.81 14.43 -3.14
CA ASN A 143 -22.46 15.53 -2.43
C ASN A 143 -21.82 15.79 -1.05
N CYS A 144 -20.48 15.81 -0.99
CA CYS A 144 -19.71 16.24 0.17
C CYS A 144 -19.20 17.67 0.01
N SER A 145 -18.75 18.27 1.12
CA SER A 145 -18.33 19.68 1.19
C SER A 145 -17.30 20.02 0.10
N GLU A 146 -17.44 21.22 -0.49
CA GLU A 146 -16.44 21.82 -1.36
C GLU A 146 -15.41 22.67 -0.57
N ASP A 147 -15.54 22.74 0.76
CA ASP A 147 -14.49 23.27 1.63
C ASP A 147 -13.39 22.21 1.80
N TYR A 148 -12.38 22.32 0.96
CA TYR A 148 -11.26 21.37 0.88
C TYR A 148 -10.11 21.69 1.83
N GLU A 149 -10.12 22.86 2.47
CA GLU A 149 -9.12 23.27 3.46
C GLU A 149 -9.51 22.81 4.87
N SER A 150 -10.78 22.47 5.09
CA SER A 150 -11.27 21.88 6.34
C SER A 150 -11.40 20.36 6.26
N ASN A 151 -11.49 19.70 7.43
CA ASN A 151 -11.72 18.26 7.49
C ASN A 151 -13.15 17.85 7.07
N GLU A 152 -14.04 18.80 6.77
CA GLU A 152 -15.45 18.54 6.46
C GLU A 152 -15.64 17.63 5.25
N MET A 153 -14.82 17.82 4.21
CA MET A 153 -14.83 16.96 3.03
C MET A 153 -14.59 15.49 3.42
N LEU A 154 -13.53 15.23 4.19
CA LEU A 154 -13.15 13.88 4.61
C LEU A 154 -14.16 13.28 5.59
N ASP A 155 -14.69 14.08 6.52
CA ASP A 155 -15.70 13.63 7.48
C ASP A 155 -17.02 13.27 6.80
N CYS A 156 -17.41 13.99 5.75
CA CYS A 156 -18.53 13.60 4.92
C CYS A 156 -18.26 12.29 4.18
N LEU A 157 -17.10 12.15 3.53
CA LEU A 157 -16.73 10.93 2.80
C LEU A 157 -16.75 9.70 3.70
N ARG A 158 -16.30 9.81 4.96
CA ARG A 158 -16.34 8.72 5.95
C ARG A 158 -17.74 8.24 6.29
N LYS A 159 -18.78 9.07 6.09
CA LYS A 159 -20.18 8.74 6.37
C LYS A 159 -20.90 8.11 5.16
N ARG A 160 -20.25 8.04 3.99
CA ARG A 160 -20.80 7.41 2.78
C ARG A 160 -20.71 5.89 2.84
N ASP A 161 -21.57 5.19 2.11
CA ASP A 161 -21.49 3.73 2.02
C ASP A 161 -20.17 3.37 1.31
N PRO A 162 -19.36 2.41 1.83
CA PRO A 162 -18.14 1.97 1.15
C PRO A 162 -18.36 1.55 -0.32
N LYS A 163 -19.56 1.05 -0.66
CA LYS A 163 -19.93 0.68 -2.04
C LYS A 163 -20.02 1.89 -2.97
N ASP A 164 -20.29 3.09 -2.46
CA ASP A 164 -20.33 4.32 -3.25
C ASP A 164 -18.97 4.64 -3.87
N PHE A 165 -17.88 4.11 -3.31
CA PHE A 165 -16.52 4.30 -3.81
C PHE A 165 -16.16 3.37 -4.97
N SER A 166 -16.94 2.31 -5.21
CA SER A 166 -16.66 1.32 -6.27
C SER A 166 -16.65 1.94 -7.67
N LYS A 167 -17.52 2.93 -7.93
CA LYS A 167 -17.61 3.65 -9.21
C LYS A 167 -16.38 4.52 -9.53
N PHE A 168 -15.51 4.76 -8.54
CA PHE A 168 -14.27 5.52 -8.69
C PHE A 168 -13.03 4.63 -8.65
N GLN A 169 -13.21 3.29 -8.66
CA GLN A 169 -12.08 2.39 -8.77
C GLN A 169 -11.47 2.48 -10.15
N GLN A 170 -10.15 2.61 -10.17
CA GLN A 170 -9.38 2.52 -11.39
C GLN A 170 -8.95 1.07 -11.60
N GLN A 171 -8.52 0.74 -12.82
CA GLN A 171 -7.94 -0.58 -13.11
C GLN A 171 -6.67 -0.83 -12.27
N PHE A 172 -5.87 0.22 -12.05
CA PHE A 172 -4.65 0.14 -11.27
C PHE A 172 -4.54 1.36 -10.36
N THR A 173 -4.14 1.13 -9.12
CA THR A 173 -3.67 2.16 -8.20
C THR A 173 -2.17 1.97 -7.99
N PHE A 174 -1.46 3.08 -7.82
CA PHE A 174 -0.02 3.12 -7.57
C PHE A 174 0.23 3.82 -6.23
N PRO A 175 1.30 3.46 -5.51
CA PRO A 175 1.74 4.23 -4.35
C PRO A 175 1.93 5.70 -4.71
N LEU A 176 1.44 6.60 -3.86
CA LEU A 176 1.55 8.04 -4.04
C LEU A 176 2.90 8.54 -3.50
N GLU A 177 3.75 9.00 -4.41
CA GLU A 177 5.03 9.65 -4.09
C GLU A 177 4.82 11.10 -3.63
N GLY A 178 5.80 11.68 -2.92
CA GLY A 178 5.70 13.02 -2.33
C GLY A 178 4.85 13.09 -1.07
N THR A 179 4.62 11.96 -0.41
CA THR A 179 3.92 11.84 0.89
C THR A 179 4.91 11.48 1.99
N ASP A 180 4.54 11.57 3.27
CA ASP A 180 5.40 11.13 4.37
C ASP A 180 5.82 9.65 4.25
N PHE A 181 4.95 8.82 3.67
CA PHE A 181 5.23 7.42 3.42
C PHE A 181 6.29 7.21 2.32
N LEU A 182 6.31 8.08 1.31
CA LEU A 182 7.23 8.06 0.16
C LEU A 182 7.70 9.49 -0.15
N PRO A 183 8.66 10.03 0.62
CA PRO A 183 9.03 11.45 0.53
C PRO A 183 9.80 11.78 -0.76
N ILE A 184 10.45 10.80 -1.36
CA ILE A 184 11.10 10.88 -2.66
C ILE A 184 10.53 9.81 -3.58
N SER A 185 10.68 10.00 -4.90
CA SER A 185 10.24 8.97 -5.84
C SER A 185 11.02 7.68 -5.65
N ILE A 186 10.38 6.55 -5.94
CA ILE A 186 11.02 5.24 -5.85
C ILE A 186 12.20 5.20 -6.83
N GLN A 187 12.04 5.79 -8.02
CA GLN A 187 13.13 5.90 -8.99
C GLN A 187 14.33 6.68 -8.43
N GLN A 188 14.09 7.84 -7.82
CA GLN A 188 15.15 8.65 -7.21
C GLN A 188 15.84 7.90 -6.07
N ALA A 189 15.06 7.22 -5.22
CA ALA A 189 15.60 6.42 -4.12
C ALA A 189 16.60 5.35 -4.59
N PHE A 190 16.29 4.63 -5.68
CA PHE A 190 17.21 3.66 -6.26
C PHE A 190 18.43 4.30 -6.94
N GLN A 191 18.25 5.42 -7.65
CA GLN A 191 19.35 6.14 -8.30
C GLN A 191 20.35 6.71 -7.29
N GLU A 192 19.87 7.20 -6.15
CA GLU A 192 20.68 7.82 -5.10
C GLU A 192 21.07 6.83 -3.97
N ALA A 193 20.71 5.54 -4.11
CA ALA A 193 20.89 4.52 -3.08
C ALA A 193 20.28 4.88 -1.71
N LYS A 194 19.17 5.63 -1.70
CA LYS A 194 18.40 6.05 -0.52
C LYS A 194 17.22 5.11 -0.26
N TYR A 195 17.51 3.86 0.07
CA TYR A 195 16.51 2.85 0.44
C TYR A 195 16.98 2.03 1.65
N ASN A 196 16.06 1.30 2.28
CA ASN A 196 16.37 0.44 3.41
C ASN A 196 17.28 -0.72 2.96
N LYS A 197 18.46 -0.84 3.57
CA LYS A 197 19.44 -1.90 3.32
C LYS A 197 19.28 -3.07 4.29
#